data_AF-A0A378A6T7-F1
#
_entry.id   AF-A0A378A6T7-F1
#
_cell.length_a   1.000
_cell.length_b   1.000
_cell.length_c   1.000
_cell.angle_alpha   90.00
_cell.angle_beta   90.00
_cell.angle_gamma   90.00
#
_symmetry.space_group_name_H-M   'P 1'
#
loop_
_entity.id
_entity.type
_entity.pdbx_description
1 polymer ?
#
loop_
_entity_poly.entity_id
_entity_poly.type
_entity_poly.pdbx_seq_one_letter_code
_entity_poly.pdbx_strand_id
1 'polypeptide(L)' 'MAPGPFYINDIQQAGLSGDYDVKVTEADGTERQFIVPYSSLPVMLRPVAGSMS' A
#
# COMPACT_ATOMS: atom_id res chain seq x y z
N MET A 1 7.63 9.52 -28.61
CA MET A 1 8.55 9.23 -27.48
C MET A 1 8.02 8.01 -26.74
N ALA A 2 8.89 7.16 -26.19
CA ALA A 2 8.47 6.00 -25.40
C ALA A 2 8.12 6.41 -23.96
N PRO A 3 7.16 5.76 -23.30
CA PRO A 3 6.90 5.96 -21.88
C PRO A 3 8.13 5.60 -21.04
N GLY A 4 8.42 6.41 -20.03
CA GLY A 4 9.51 6.19 -19.07
C GLY A 4 9.04 5.54 -17.77
N PRO A 5 9.96 5.26 -16.85
CA PRO A 5 9.61 4.77 -15.51
C PRO A 5 8.80 5.81 -14.73
N PHE A 6 7.91 5.33 -13.85
CA PHE A 6 7.12 6.15 -12.92
C PHE A 6 7.21 5.57 -11.50
N TYR A 7 6.91 6.40 -10.49
CA TYR A 7 6.78 5.98 -9.09
C TYR A 7 5.58 6.68 -8.44
N ILE A 8 4.91 5.99 -7.52
CA ILE A 8 3.80 6.51 -6.71
C ILE A 8 4.23 6.41 -5.25
N ASN A 9 4.15 7.51 -4.51
CA ASN A 9 4.64 7.60 -3.12
C ASN A 9 3.65 8.24 -2.14
N ASP A 10 2.42 8.49 -2.58
CA ASP A 10 1.38 9.24 -1.86
C ASP A 10 0.13 8.39 -1.55
N ILE A 11 0.24 7.07 -1.63
CA ILE A 11 -0.84 6.14 -1.27
C ILE A 11 -1.10 6.21 0.24
N GLN A 12 -2.35 6.51 0.62
CA GLN A 12 -2.79 6.46 2.02
C GLN A 12 -2.92 5.01 2.48
N GLN A 13 -2.41 4.73 3.69
CA GLN A 13 -2.50 3.40 4.28
C GLN A 13 -3.95 3.14 4.72
N ALA A 14 -4.59 2.11 4.15
CA ALA A 14 -5.95 1.70 4.53
C ALA A 14 -5.98 0.76 5.76
N GLY A 15 -4.81 0.30 6.24
CA GLY A 15 -4.70 -0.67 7.32
C GLY A 15 -3.26 -1.10 7.60
N LEU A 16 -3.11 -2.18 8.39
CA LEU A 16 -1.80 -2.72 8.78
C LEU A 16 -1.22 -3.74 7.80
N SER A 17 -2.06 -4.31 6.94
CA SER A 17 -1.65 -5.33 5.97
C SER A 17 -2.65 -5.42 4.84
N GLY A 18 -2.22 -5.97 3.71
CA GLY A 18 -3.05 -6.25 2.55
C GLY A 18 -2.22 -6.30 1.28
N ASP A 19 -2.90 -6.33 0.14
CA ASP A 19 -2.27 -6.33 -1.17
C ASP A 19 -2.80 -5.14 -1.98
N TYR A 20 -1.93 -4.48 -2.73
CA TYR A 20 -2.35 -3.56 -3.78
C TYR A 20 -2.52 -4.34 -5.08
N ASP A 21 -3.76 -4.43 -5.57
CA ASP A 21 -4.06 -4.88 -6.92
C ASP A 21 -3.78 -3.72 -7.88
N VAL A 22 -2.67 -3.81 -8.61
CA VAL A 22 -2.20 -2.74 -9.49
C VAL A 22 -2.56 -3.10 -10.93
N LYS A 23 -3.24 -2.17 -11.61
CA LYS A 23 -3.51 -2.24 -13.04
C LYS A 23 -2.95 -1.03 -13.77
N VAL A 24 -2.13 -1.29 -14.78
CA VAL A 24 -1.62 -0.29 -15.72
C VAL A 24 -2.37 -0.45 -17.03
N THR A 25 -3.08 0.60 -17.44
CA THR A 25 -3.72 0.69 -18.76
C THR A 25 -2.85 1.54 -19.68
N GLU A 26 -2.34 0.93 -20.73
CA GLU A 26 -1.48 1.58 -21.72
C GLU A 26 -2.32 2.32 -22.78
N ALA A 27 -1.68 3.20 -23.56
CA ALA A 27 -2.37 4.01 -24.57
C ALA A 27 -3.02 3.19 -25.70
N ASP A 28 -2.53 1.97 -25.95
CA ASP A 28 -3.10 1.02 -26.91
C ASP A 28 -4.24 0.17 -26.31
N GLY A 29 -4.60 0.41 -25.06
CA GLY A 29 -5.63 -0.33 -24.33
C GLY A 29 -5.15 -1.65 -23.72
N THR A 30 -3.86 -2.00 -23.87
CA THR A 30 -3.32 -3.18 -23.18
C THR A 30 -3.29 -2.96 -21.67
N GLU A 31 -3.52 -4.03 -20.92
CA GLU A 31 -3.50 -4.00 -19.46
C GLU A 31 -2.37 -4.87 -18.91
N ARG A 32 -1.70 -4.35 -17.89
CA ARG A 32 -0.74 -5.10 -17.07
C ARG A 32 -1.23 -5.10 -15.64
N GLN A 33 -1.40 -6.29 -15.06
CA GLN A 33 -1.87 -6.45 -13.69
C GLN A 33 -0.81 -7.14 -12.85
N PHE A 34 -0.59 -6.64 -11.64
CA PHE A 34 0.33 -7.24 -10.68
C PHE A 34 -0.07 -6.90 -9.25
N ILE A 35 0.34 -7.77 -8.33
CA ILE A 35 0.11 -7.59 -6.90
C ILE A 35 1.37 -7.01 -6.26
N VAL A 36 1.20 -5.95 -5.47
CA VAL A 36 2.23 -5.45 -4.57
C VAL A 36 1.83 -5.79 -3.14
N PRO A 37 2.52 -6.75 -2.47
CA PRO A 37 2.26 -7.07 -1.09
C PRO A 37 2.55 -5.88 -0.18
N TYR A 38 1.66 -5.62 0.77
CA TYR A 38 1.78 -4.52 1.74
C TYR A 38 1.65 -5.01 3.19
N SER A 39 2.60 -4.60 4.01
CA SER A 39 2.58 -4.82 5.46
C SER A 39 3.21 -3.63 6.16
N SER A 40 2.59 -3.16 7.24
CA SER A 40 3.15 -2.15 8.13
C SER A 40 3.62 -2.76 9.45
N LEU A 41 4.36 -1.97 10.21
CA LEU A 41 4.78 -2.37 11.54
C LEU A 41 3.58 -2.37 12.50
N PRO A 42 3.49 -3.34 13.42
CA PRO A 42 2.47 -3.34 14.46
C PRO A 42 2.48 -2.04 15.29
N VAL A 43 1.29 -1.56 15.64
CA VAL A 43 1.14 -0.42 16.56
C VAL A 43 1.38 -0.92 17.99
N MET A 44 2.39 -0.38 18.68
CA MET A 44 2.56 -0.60 20.11
C MET A 44 1.52 0.22 20.88
N LEU A 45 0.74 -0.46 21.73
CA LEU A 45 -0.17 0.22 22.66
C LEU A 45 0.59 0.69 23.89
N ARG A 46 0.37 1.94 24.31
CA ARG A 46 0.86 2.39 25.61
C ARG A 46 0.07 1.63 26.70
N PRO A 47 0.75 1.01 27.69
CA PRO A 47 0.06 0.46 28.85
C PRO A 47 -0.76 1.56 29.52
N VAL A 48 -2.05 1.29 29.78
CA VAL A 48 -2.87 2.23 30.54
C VAL A 48 -2.31 2.26 31.97
N ALA A 49 -1.71 3.39 32.36
CA ALA A 49 -1.37 3.65 33.75
C ALA A 49 -2.68 3.93 34.50
N GLY A 50 -3.38 2.88 34.95
CA GLY A 50 -4.63 3.10 35.68
C GLY A 50 -5.57 1.91 35.94
N SER A 51 -5.13 0.67 35.78
CA SER A 51 -5.91 -0.46 36.30
C SER A 51 -5.02 -1.43 37.08
N MET A 52 -4.31 -0.89 38.06
CA MET A 52 -4.05 -1.67 39.27
C MET A 52 -5.31 -1.53 40.13
N SER A 53 -6.07 -2.63 40.16
CA SER A 53 -7.03 -2.92 41.23
C SER A 53 -6.34 -2.88 42.59
#